data_AF-A0A962IY51-F1
#
_entry.id   AF-A0A962IY51-F1
#
_cell.length_a   1.000
_cell.length_b   1.000
_cell.length_c   1.000
_cell.angle_alpha   90.00
_cell.angle_beta   90.00
_cell.angle_gamma   90.00
#
_symmetry.space_group_name_H-M   'P 1'
#
loop_
_entity.id
_entity.type
_entity.pdbx_description
1 polymer ?
#
loop_
_entity_poly.entity_id
_entity_poly.type
_entity_poly.pdbx_seq_one_letter_code
_entity_poly.pdbx_strand_id
1 'polypeptide(L)'
;NTTTFREFPAFAKDAIDPQKHTKVAMFCTGGIRCEKSTAFMKQQGFKEVFHLEGGILKYLEEVPQEESLWEGECFVFDNRVTVNHQLERGSYDQCHACRMPITEEDKASEHYSQGVSCPHCFDHHDARQQQRFEERERQVQLAKQRGEAHIGESMSQTIVRRREEKLAAKQAQRAAEA
;
A
#
# COMPACT_ATOMS: atom_id res chain seq x y z
N ASN A 1 -16.39 9.97 -10.44
CA ASN A 1 -15.42 9.38 -9.51
C ASN A 1 -14.10 10.14 -9.59
N THR A 2 -13.32 10.14 -8.50
CA THR A 2 -11.98 10.76 -8.44
C THR A 2 -10.89 9.68 -8.41
N THR A 3 -9.70 9.99 -8.92
CA THR A 3 -8.53 9.11 -8.89
C THR A 3 -7.53 9.50 -7.81
N THR A 4 -7.40 10.80 -7.53
CA THR A 4 -6.52 11.32 -6.48
C THR A 4 -7.27 12.26 -5.55
N PHE A 5 -6.80 12.40 -4.30
CA PHE A 5 -7.42 13.33 -3.35
C PHE A 5 -7.33 14.80 -3.79
N ARG A 6 -6.38 15.16 -4.68
CA ARG A 6 -6.26 16.53 -5.22
C ARG A 6 -7.46 16.93 -6.08
N GLU A 7 -8.21 15.97 -6.61
CA GLU A 7 -9.42 16.20 -7.39
C GLU A 7 -10.65 16.46 -6.52
N PHE A 8 -10.58 16.18 -5.21
CA PHE A 8 -11.71 16.34 -4.30
C PHE A 8 -12.36 17.73 -4.36
N PRO A 9 -11.61 18.86 -4.38
CA PRO A 9 -12.22 20.19 -4.45
C PRO A 9 -13.08 20.42 -5.70
N ALA A 10 -12.65 19.88 -6.86
CA ALA A 10 -13.43 19.98 -8.09
C ALA A 10 -14.66 19.08 -8.02
N PHE A 11 -14.47 17.81 -7.63
CA PHE A 11 -15.56 16.86 -7.44
C PHE A 11 -16.64 17.38 -6.50
N ALA A 12 -16.26 17.95 -5.36
CA ALA A 12 -17.20 18.47 -4.38
C ALA A 12 -18.06 19.61 -4.93
N LYS A 13 -17.49 20.50 -5.76
CA LYS A 13 -18.23 21.60 -6.40
C LYS A 13 -19.20 21.11 -7.46
N ASP A 14 -18.79 20.10 -8.24
CA ASP A 14 -19.55 19.65 -9.40
C ASP A 14 -20.65 18.64 -9.02
N ALA A 15 -20.37 17.78 -8.03
CA ALA A 15 -21.21 16.63 -7.70
C ALA A 15 -22.04 16.81 -6.42
N ILE A 16 -21.63 17.69 -5.49
CA ILE A 16 -22.27 17.82 -4.19
C ILE A 16 -22.92 19.20 -4.09
N ASP A 17 -24.25 19.21 -4.11
CA ASP A 17 -25.07 20.42 -3.95
C ASP A 17 -25.37 20.68 -2.46
N PRO A 18 -24.95 21.82 -1.87
CA PRO A 18 -25.22 22.17 -0.47
C PRO A 18 -26.71 22.30 -0.11
N GLN A 19 -27.58 22.56 -1.09
CA GLN A 19 -29.03 22.68 -0.86
C GLN A 19 -29.73 21.33 -0.81
N LYS A 20 -29.21 20.35 -1.55
CA LYS A 20 -29.76 18.97 -1.58
C LYS A 20 -29.09 18.06 -0.55
N HIS A 21 -27.78 18.20 -0.38
CA HIS A 21 -26.96 17.38 0.51
C HIS A 21 -26.67 18.18 1.77
N THR A 22 -27.68 18.31 2.61
CA THR A 22 -27.63 19.16 3.80
C THR A 22 -26.71 18.58 4.87
N LYS A 23 -26.64 17.24 4.97
CA LYS A 23 -25.79 16.49 5.90
C LYS A 23 -24.78 15.64 5.16
N VAL A 24 -23.50 15.87 5.43
CA VAL A 24 -22.38 15.14 4.81
C VAL A 24 -21.52 14.53 5.91
N ALA A 25 -21.39 13.20 5.93
CA ALA A 25 -20.45 12.48 6.76
C ALA A 25 -19.30 11.96 5.90
N MET A 26 -18.07 12.21 6.32
CA MET A 26 -16.87 11.77 5.59
C MET A 26 -15.97 10.93 6.49
N PHE A 27 -15.29 9.95 5.89
CA PHE A 27 -14.29 9.15 6.58
C PHE A 27 -13.13 8.83 5.64
N CYS A 28 -11.97 8.59 6.23
CA CYS A 28 -10.78 8.07 5.55
C CYS A 28 -9.98 7.23 6.55
N THR A 29 -8.94 6.53 6.09
CA THR A 29 -8.17 5.57 6.90
C THR A 29 -7.82 6.10 8.30
N GLY A 30 -7.20 7.28 8.41
CA GLY A 30 -6.76 7.87 9.68
C GLY A 30 -7.19 9.33 9.90
N GLY A 31 -8.30 9.76 9.31
CA GLY A 31 -8.89 11.09 9.55
C GLY A 31 -8.28 12.29 8.81
N ILE A 32 -6.96 12.31 8.54
CA ILE A 32 -6.26 13.52 8.04
C ILE A 32 -6.82 14.13 6.74
N ARG A 33 -7.31 13.32 5.80
CA ARG A 33 -7.93 13.83 4.56
C ARG A 33 -9.26 14.50 4.87
N CYS A 34 -10.00 13.95 5.82
CA CYS A 34 -11.30 14.45 6.25
C CYS A 34 -11.20 15.74 7.04
N GLU A 35 -10.14 15.96 7.83
CA GLU A 35 -9.89 17.26 8.46
C GLU A 35 -9.80 18.38 7.42
N LYS A 36 -9.03 18.14 6.34
CA LYS A 36 -8.87 19.09 5.24
C LYS A 36 -10.16 19.25 4.44
N SER A 37 -10.84 18.15 4.08
CA SER A 37 -12.05 18.21 3.26
C SER A 37 -13.23 18.82 4.02
N THR A 38 -13.39 18.57 5.32
CA THR A 38 -14.43 19.20 6.15
C THR A 38 -14.26 20.71 6.18
N ALA A 39 -13.04 21.21 6.38
CA ALA A 39 -12.78 22.65 6.37
C ALA A 39 -13.12 23.27 5.00
N PHE A 40 -12.72 22.61 3.90
CA PHE A 40 -13.05 23.03 2.54
C PHE A 40 -14.57 23.06 2.29
N MET A 41 -15.29 21.99 2.63
CA MET A 41 -16.74 21.89 2.42
C MET A 41 -17.49 22.98 3.20
N LYS A 42 -17.10 23.27 4.44
CA LYS A 42 -17.66 24.39 5.21
C LYS A 42 -17.45 25.74 4.50
N GLN A 43 -16.28 25.97 3.92
CA GLN A 43 -16.02 27.17 3.10
C GLN A 43 -16.88 27.24 1.83
N GLN A 44 -17.30 26.11 1.27
CA GLN A 44 -18.22 26.06 0.13
C GLN A 44 -19.70 26.24 0.52
N GLY A 45 -20.00 26.49 1.80
CA GLY A 45 -21.35 26.81 2.28
C GLY A 45 -22.15 25.62 2.81
N PHE A 46 -21.54 24.44 2.95
CA PHE A 46 -22.19 23.31 3.62
C PHE A 46 -22.30 23.56 5.12
N LYS A 47 -23.51 23.36 5.68
CA LYS A 47 -23.80 23.64 7.09
C LYS A 47 -23.46 22.46 8.01
N GLU A 48 -23.89 21.25 7.64
CA GLU A 48 -23.73 20.06 8.47
C GLU A 48 -22.72 19.09 7.86
N VAL A 49 -21.43 19.40 8.03
CA VAL A 49 -20.31 18.55 7.59
C VAL A 49 -19.62 17.94 8.79
N PHE A 50 -19.65 16.61 8.86
CA PHE A 50 -19.03 15.80 9.89
C PHE A 50 -17.94 14.92 9.29
N HIS A 51 -16.96 14.58 10.11
CA HIS A 51 -16.04 13.51 9.78
C HIS A 51 -15.89 12.54 10.94
N LEU A 52 -15.50 11.30 10.61
CA LEU A 52 -15.11 10.31 11.59
C LEU A 52 -13.77 10.70 12.24
N GLU A 53 -13.81 11.10 13.51
CA GLU A 53 -12.62 11.45 14.28
C GLU A 53 -11.71 10.23 14.40
N GLY A 54 -10.41 10.39 14.14
CA GLY A 54 -9.45 9.27 14.09
C GLY A 54 -9.58 8.35 12.87
N GLY A 55 -10.62 8.53 12.05
CA GLY A 55 -10.84 7.76 10.82
C GLY A 55 -11.24 6.30 11.06
N ILE A 56 -11.16 5.50 9.99
CA ILE A 56 -11.58 4.09 10.00
C ILE A 56 -10.79 3.29 11.04
N LEU A 57 -9.49 3.52 11.19
CA LEU A 57 -8.67 2.73 12.11
C LEU A 57 -9.12 2.88 13.57
N LYS A 58 -9.44 4.10 14.01
CA LYS A 58 -10.00 4.33 15.36
C LYS A 58 -11.39 3.71 15.51
N TYR A 59 -12.21 3.76 14.46
CA TYR A 59 -13.52 3.11 14.47
C TYR A 59 -13.41 1.58 14.64
N LEU A 60 -12.49 0.92 13.93
CA LEU A 60 -12.25 -0.52 14.08
C LEU A 60 -11.72 -0.89 15.47
N GLU A 61 -10.95 0.01 16.10
CA GLU A 61 -10.45 -0.16 17.46
C GLU A 61 -11.56 -0.05 18.52
N GLU A 62 -12.47 0.91 18.37
CA GLU A 62 -13.45 1.26 19.40
C GLU A 62 -14.79 0.52 19.26
N VAL A 63 -15.17 0.12 18.04
CA VAL A 63 -16.48 -0.49 17.76
C VAL A 63 -16.33 -2.02 17.66
N PRO A 64 -17.06 -2.80 18.47
CA PRO A 64 -17.09 -4.27 18.35
C PRO A 64 -17.51 -4.73 16.95
N GLN A 65 -16.95 -5.84 16.48
CA GLN A 65 -17.21 -6.32 15.12
C GLN A 65 -18.70 -6.65 14.89
N GLU A 66 -19.38 -7.12 15.92
CA GLU A 66 -20.81 -7.48 15.89
C GLU A 66 -21.72 -6.25 15.70
N GLU A 67 -21.23 -5.06 16.04
CA GLU A 67 -21.94 -3.78 15.92
C GLU A 67 -21.39 -2.92 14.76
N SER A 68 -20.35 -3.41 14.10
CA SER A 68 -19.64 -2.70 13.04
C SER A 68 -20.46 -2.58 11.76
N LEU A 69 -20.42 -1.41 11.14
CA LEU A 69 -20.91 -1.15 9.78
C LEU A 69 -19.79 -1.29 8.74
N TRP A 70 -18.57 -1.63 9.17
CA TRP A 70 -17.44 -1.80 8.27
C TRP A 70 -17.47 -3.18 7.62
N GLU A 71 -17.34 -3.21 6.29
CA GLU A 71 -17.29 -4.42 5.49
C GLU A 71 -15.93 -4.56 4.80
N GLY A 72 -15.37 -5.77 4.81
CA GLY A 72 -14.07 -6.07 4.22
C GLY A 72 -12.88 -5.56 5.04
N GLU A 73 -11.82 -5.16 4.36
CA GLU A 73 -10.54 -4.78 4.97
C GLU A 73 -10.18 -3.32 4.69
N CYS A 74 -9.50 -2.67 5.63
CA CYS A 74 -9.11 -1.28 5.53
C CYS A 74 -7.71 -1.15 4.91
N PHE A 75 -7.60 -0.47 3.76
CA PHE A 75 -6.32 -0.20 3.11
C PHE A 75 -5.42 0.72 3.94
N VAL A 76 -4.15 0.31 4.11
CA VAL A 76 -3.11 1.04 4.83
C VAL A 76 -1.88 1.26 3.94
N PHE A 77 -1.20 2.39 4.14
CA PHE A 77 -0.07 2.82 3.29
C PHE A 77 1.28 2.28 3.78
N ASP A 78 1.32 0.98 4.10
CA ASP A 78 2.53 0.27 4.51
C ASP A 78 2.54 -1.17 4.00
N ASN A 79 3.52 -1.97 4.42
CA ASN A 79 3.72 -3.34 3.94
C ASN A 79 2.59 -4.32 4.33
N ARG A 80 1.68 -3.94 5.22
CA ARG A 80 0.51 -4.76 5.55
C ARG A 80 -0.53 -4.73 4.44
N VAL A 81 -0.54 -3.69 3.59
CA VAL A 81 -1.49 -3.43 2.50
C VAL A 81 -2.91 -3.14 3.00
N THR A 82 -3.47 -4.05 3.78
CA THR A 82 -4.78 -3.93 4.41
C THR A 82 -4.72 -4.40 5.86
N VAL A 83 -5.73 -4.03 6.64
CA VAL A 83 -5.99 -4.57 7.98
C VAL A 83 -7.44 -5.03 8.12
N ASN A 84 -7.64 -6.10 8.90
CA ASN A 84 -8.97 -6.59 9.26
C ASN A 84 -9.60 -5.75 10.39
N HIS A 85 -10.78 -6.16 10.88
CA HIS A 85 -11.46 -5.48 11.99
C HIS A 85 -10.64 -5.51 13.29
N GLN A 86 -9.82 -6.54 13.49
CA GLN A 86 -8.91 -6.67 14.62
C GLN A 86 -7.61 -5.85 14.46
N LEU A 87 -7.49 -5.03 13.41
CA LEU A 87 -6.30 -4.26 13.06
C LEU A 87 -5.05 -5.11 12.77
N GLU A 88 -5.24 -6.40 12.51
CA GLU A 88 -4.20 -7.33 12.09
C GLU A 88 -4.00 -7.25 10.58
N ARG A 89 -2.88 -7.79 10.09
CA ARG A 89 -2.61 -7.82 8.65
C ARG A 89 -3.72 -8.56 7.92
N GLY A 90 -4.26 -7.91 6.90
CA GLY A 90 -5.32 -8.45 6.06
C GLY A 90 -4.84 -9.48 5.03
N SER A 91 -5.78 -9.96 4.23
CA SER A 91 -5.59 -11.01 3.23
C SER A 91 -5.04 -10.49 1.89
N TYR A 92 -5.09 -9.19 1.65
CA TYR A 92 -4.61 -8.62 0.39
C TYR A 92 -3.08 -8.50 0.38
N ASP A 93 -2.51 -8.76 -0.78
CA ASP A 93 -1.14 -8.40 -1.11
C ASP A 93 -1.12 -7.16 -2.00
N GLN A 94 0.05 -6.63 -2.33
CA GLN A 94 0.18 -5.47 -3.21
C GLN A 94 0.88 -5.84 -4.51
N CYS A 95 0.29 -5.49 -5.64
CA CYS A 95 1.01 -5.52 -6.91
C CYS A 95 2.16 -4.50 -6.88
N HIS A 96 3.40 -4.97 -7.00
CA HIS A 96 4.57 -4.09 -6.96
C HIS A 96 4.77 -3.23 -8.23
N ALA A 97 3.97 -3.45 -9.27
CA ALA A 97 3.94 -2.62 -10.47
C ALA A 97 2.98 -1.42 -10.31
N CYS A 98 1.70 -1.69 -10.08
CA CYS A 98 0.66 -0.65 -10.03
C CYS A 98 0.25 -0.20 -8.61
N ARG A 99 0.73 -0.89 -7.56
CA ARG A 99 0.42 -0.62 -6.14
C ARG A 99 -1.02 -0.90 -5.72
N MET A 100 -1.83 -1.50 -6.58
CA MET A 100 -3.17 -1.96 -6.22
C MET A 100 -3.09 -3.16 -5.26
N PRO A 101 -3.97 -3.22 -4.25
CA PRO A 101 -4.24 -4.45 -3.52
C PRO A 101 -4.69 -5.54 -4.49
N ILE A 102 -4.21 -6.76 -4.29
CA ILE A 102 -4.54 -7.94 -5.08
C ILE A 102 -4.80 -9.11 -4.15
N THR A 103 -5.74 -9.97 -4.54
CA THR A 103 -6.12 -11.19 -3.84
C THR A 103 -5.27 -12.38 -4.32
N GLU A 104 -5.40 -13.53 -3.65
CA GLU A 104 -4.80 -14.79 -4.14
C GLU A 104 -5.45 -15.25 -5.46
N GLU A 105 -6.72 -14.90 -5.71
CA GLU A 105 -7.38 -15.17 -6.99
C GLU A 105 -6.75 -14.34 -8.12
N ASP A 106 -6.46 -13.06 -7.87
CA ASP A 106 -5.76 -12.21 -8.83
C ASP A 106 -4.37 -12.76 -9.18
N LYS A 107 -3.68 -13.36 -8.19
CA LYS A 107 -2.38 -14.00 -8.38
C LYS A 107 -2.44 -15.29 -9.21
N ALA A 108 -3.60 -15.93 -9.29
CA ALA A 108 -3.81 -17.13 -10.10
C ALA A 108 -4.09 -16.83 -11.59
N SER A 109 -4.33 -15.56 -11.93
CA SER A 109 -4.57 -15.13 -13.31
C SER A 109 -3.34 -15.27 -14.21
N GLU A 110 -3.54 -15.53 -15.50
CA GLU A 110 -2.49 -15.51 -16.53
C GLU A 110 -1.82 -14.12 -16.69
N HIS A 111 -2.50 -13.06 -16.25
CA HIS A 111 -2.01 -11.69 -16.30
C HIS A 111 -1.16 -11.31 -15.08
N TYR A 112 -1.05 -12.22 -14.10
CA TYR A 112 -0.18 -12.02 -12.95
C TYR A 112 1.24 -12.49 -13.24
N SER A 113 2.18 -11.58 -13.04
CA SER A 113 3.60 -11.87 -13.01
C SER A 113 4.18 -11.18 -11.79
N GLN A 114 4.68 -11.98 -10.83
CA GLN A 114 5.16 -11.48 -9.56
C GLN A 114 6.15 -10.33 -9.78
N GLY A 115 5.89 -9.20 -9.13
CA GLY A 115 6.73 -8.00 -9.23
C GLY A 115 6.54 -7.15 -10.49
N VAL A 116 5.87 -7.67 -11.53
CA VAL A 116 5.82 -7.10 -12.89
C VAL A 116 4.41 -6.66 -13.32
N SER A 117 3.39 -7.47 -13.08
CA SER A 117 2.02 -7.18 -13.50
C SER A 117 0.97 -7.91 -12.66
N CYS A 118 -0.27 -7.42 -12.73
CA CYS A 118 -1.45 -8.11 -12.23
C CYS A 118 -2.62 -7.91 -13.21
N PRO A 119 -3.79 -8.56 -12.99
CA PRO A 119 -4.97 -8.38 -13.84
C PRO A 119 -5.43 -6.93 -14.02
N HIS A 120 -5.08 -6.03 -13.10
CA HIS A 120 -5.45 -4.62 -13.16
C HIS A 120 -4.46 -3.74 -13.93
N CYS A 121 -3.28 -4.25 -14.34
CA CYS A 121 -2.27 -3.40 -14.97
C CYS A 121 -1.39 -4.08 -16.04
N PHE A 122 -1.68 -5.32 -16.43
CA PHE A 122 -0.87 -6.05 -17.41
C PHE A 122 -0.73 -5.33 -18.77
N ASP A 123 -1.71 -4.52 -19.14
CA ASP A 123 -1.77 -3.73 -20.36
C ASP A 123 -1.52 -2.22 -20.15
N HIS A 124 -1.21 -1.81 -18.92
CA HIS A 124 -1.02 -0.39 -18.55
C HIS A 124 0.45 0.08 -18.57
N HIS A 125 1.39 -0.81 -18.89
CA HIS A 125 2.82 -0.56 -18.78
C HIS A 125 3.55 -0.75 -20.10
N ASP A 126 4.39 0.22 -20.47
CA ASP A 126 5.25 0.10 -21.64
C ASP A 126 6.41 -0.89 -21.41
N ALA A 127 7.06 -1.32 -22.50
CA ALA A 127 8.15 -2.29 -22.44
C ALA A 127 9.32 -1.84 -21.55
N ARG A 128 9.58 -0.53 -21.45
CA ARG A 128 10.65 0.00 -20.60
C ARG A 128 10.27 -0.09 -19.12
N GLN A 129 9.01 0.16 -18.77
CA GLN A 129 8.48 -0.02 -17.43
C GLN A 129 8.52 -1.49 -17.02
N GLN A 130 8.07 -2.39 -17.89
CA GLN A 130 8.10 -3.84 -17.66
C GLN A 130 9.52 -4.34 -17.34
N GLN A 131 10.51 -3.98 -18.17
CA GLN A 131 11.92 -4.33 -17.91
C GLN A 131 12.44 -3.84 -16.56
N ARG A 132 12.05 -2.62 -16.13
CA ARG A 132 12.45 -2.09 -14.82
C ARG A 132 11.80 -2.87 -13.67
N PHE A 133 10.58 -3.34 -13.85
CA PHE A 133 9.87 -4.11 -12.85
C PHE A 133 10.44 -5.51 -12.72
N GLU A 134 10.74 -6.16 -13.84
CA GLU A 134 11.42 -7.45 -13.92
C GLU A 134 12.80 -7.39 -13.24
N GLU A 135 13.61 -6.39 -13.55
CA GLU A 135 14.95 -6.27 -12.95
C GLU A 135 14.85 -5.99 -11.45
N ARG A 136 13.88 -5.18 -10.99
CA ARG A 136 13.65 -4.99 -9.55
C ARG A 136 13.26 -6.31 -8.88
N GLU A 137 12.32 -7.06 -9.44
CA GLU A 137 11.91 -8.35 -8.88
C GLU A 137 13.07 -9.34 -8.84
N ARG A 138 13.87 -9.39 -9.91
CA ARG A 138 15.09 -10.19 -9.96
C ARG A 138 16.05 -9.85 -8.83
N GLN A 139 16.29 -8.57 -8.56
CA GLN A 139 17.17 -8.16 -7.46
C GLN A 139 16.60 -8.52 -6.08
N VAL A 140 15.28 -8.44 -5.90
CA VAL A 140 14.58 -8.90 -4.69
C VAL A 140 14.76 -10.41 -4.49
N GLN A 141 14.53 -11.22 -5.52
CA GLN A 141 14.67 -12.68 -5.44
C GLN A 141 16.13 -13.10 -5.18
N LEU A 142 17.09 -12.44 -5.83
CA LEU A 142 18.51 -12.67 -5.59
C LEU A 142 18.91 -12.33 -4.15
N ALA A 143 18.37 -11.26 -3.55
CA ALA A 143 18.60 -10.93 -2.15
C ALA A 143 17.99 -11.99 -1.21
N LYS A 144 16.76 -12.43 -1.49
CA LYS A 144 16.07 -13.47 -0.73
C LYS A 144 16.84 -14.79 -0.75
N GLN A 145 17.37 -15.20 -1.90
CA GLN A 145 18.21 -16.40 -2.03
C GLN A 145 19.50 -16.32 -1.19
N ARG A 146 20.01 -15.12 -0.96
CA ARG A 146 21.17 -14.87 -0.10
C ARG A 146 20.80 -14.67 1.37
N GLY A 147 19.52 -14.71 1.74
CA GLY A 147 19.05 -14.38 3.09
C GLY A 147 19.23 -12.90 3.45
N GLU A 148 19.34 -12.01 2.46
CA GLU A 148 19.52 -10.57 2.65
C GLU A 148 18.19 -9.82 2.45
N ALA A 149 18.07 -8.64 3.06
CA ALA A 149 16.94 -7.76 2.82
C ALA A 149 17.25 -6.83 1.63
N HIS A 150 16.38 -6.81 0.62
CA HIS A 150 16.61 -5.95 -0.56
C HIS A 150 16.28 -4.47 -0.29
N ILE A 151 15.22 -4.19 0.47
CA ILE A 151 14.72 -2.84 0.75
C ILE A 151 14.85 -2.57 2.24
N GLY A 152 15.45 -1.43 2.59
CA GLY A 152 15.53 -0.95 3.98
C GLY A 152 16.68 -1.52 4.82
N GLU A 153 17.54 -2.39 4.26
CA GLU A 153 18.76 -2.85 4.96
C GLU A 153 19.82 -1.74 5.00
N SER A 154 20.54 -1.64 6.12
CA SER A 154 21.64 -0.70 6.25
C SER A 154 22.81 -1.12 5.35
N MET A 155 23.14 -0.30 4.36
CA MET A 155 24.26 -0.56 3.44
C MET A 155 25.59 -0.74 4.16
N SER A 156 25.81 -0.04 5.28
CA SER A 156 27.05 -0.21 6.04
C SER A 156 27.15 -1.62 6.65
N GLN A 157 26.05 -2.16 7.17
CA GLN A 157 25.99 -3.50 7.72
C GLN A 157 26.17 -4.56 6.63
N THR A 158 25.51 -4.38 5.47
CA THR A 158 25.67 -5.29 4.32
C THR A 158 27.11 -5.35 3.82
N ILE A 159 27.81 -4.21 3.73
CA ILE A 159 29.21 -4.16 3.29
C ILE A 159 30.13 -4.93 4.25
N VAL A 160 29.94 -4.75 5.56
CA VAL A 160 30.74 -5.44 6.59
C VAL A 160 30.52 -6.95 6.49
N ARG A 161 29.26 -7.42 6.49
CA ARG A 161 28.92 -8.84 6.38
C ARG A 161 29.55 -9.50 5.15
N ARG A 162 29.37 -8.89 3.96
CA ARG A 162 29.93 -9.43 2.71
C ARG A 162 31.45 -9.48 2.70
N ARG A 163 32.13 -8.53 3.37
CA ARG A 163 33.59 -8.52 3.49
C ARG A 163 34.07 -9.69 4.35
N GLU A 164 33.38 -9.97 5.46
CA GLU A 164 33.67 -11.07 6.36
C GLU A 164 33.44 -12.43 5.68
N GLU A 165 32.29 -12.62 5.02
CA GLU A 165 31.96 -13.83 4.25
C GLU A 165 33.01 -14.12 3.17
N LYS A 166 33.42 -13.09 2.41
CA LYS A 166 34.44 -13.25 1.36
C LYS A 166 35.81 -13.61 1.93
N LEU A 167 36.15 -13.10 3.12
CA LEU A 167 37.41 -13.45 3.79
C LEU A 167 37.38 -14.89 4.28
N ALA A 168 36.28 -15.31 4.90
CA ALA A 168 36.09 -16.68 5.38
C ALA A 168 36.13 -17.70 4.22
N ALA A 169 35.46 -17.42 3.10
CA ALA A 169 35.47 -18.30 1.93
C ALA A 169 36.89 -18.49 1.35
N LYS A 170 37.68 -17.41 1.29
CA LYS A 170 39.09 -17.49 0.86
C LYS A 170 39.96 -18.32 1.80
N GLN A 171 39.72 -18.23 3.11
CA GLN A 171 40.46 -19.02 4.10
C GLN A 171 40.10 -20.50 3.99
N ALA A 172 38.82 -20.83 3.87
CA ALA A 172 38.36 -22.20 3.67
C ALA A 172 38.93 -22.83 2.39
N GLN A 173 38.95 -22.07 1.28
CA GLN A 173 39.55 -22.55 0.03
C GLN A 173 41.04 -22.86 0.19
N ARG A 174 41.82 -21.96 0.81
CA ARG A 174 43.25 -22.18 1.06
C ARG A 174 43.51 -23.38 1.97
N ALA A 175 42.64 -23.64 2.93
CA ALA A 175 42.74 -24.80 3.81
C ALA A 175 42.39 -26.12 3.12
N ALA A 176 41.54 -26.10 2.10
CA ALA A 176 41.18 -27.29 1.33
C ALA A 176 42.22 -27.65 0.24
N GLU A 177 43.03 -26.66 -0.18
CA GLU A 177 44.11 -26.81 -1.17
C GLU A 177 45.46 -27.18 -0.54
N ALA A 178 45.56 -27.25 0.79
CA ALA A 178 46.77 -27.58 1.57
C ALA A 178 46.69 -29.01 2.14
#